data_AF-A0A6P0XIA9-F1
#
_entry.id   AF-A0A6P0XIA9-F1
#
_cell.length_a   1.000
_cell.length_b   1.000
_cell.length_c   1.000
_cell.angle_alpha   90.00
_cell.angle_beta   90.00
_cell.angle_gamma   90.00
#
_symmetry.space_group_name_H-M   'P 1'
#
loop_
_entity.id
_entity.type
_entity.pdbx_description
1 polymer ?
#
loop_
_entity_poly.entity_id
_entity_poly.type
_entity_poly.pdbx_seq_one_letter_code
_entity_poly.pdbx_strand_id
1 'polypeptide(L)' 'MKKDFVSSGRAVSDMKAHLVLVTKYRKKVIDREMLKRLGDILD' A
#
# COMPACT_ATOMS: atom_id res chain seq x y z
N MET A 1 3.55 -18.97 1.97
CA MET A 1 3.63 -17.69 2.70
C MET A 1 5.10 -17.43 3.00
N LYS A 2 5.77 -16.55 2.24
CA LYS A 2 7.17 -16.19 2.53
C LYS A 2 7.20 -15.49 3.90
N LYS A 3 8.04 -16.01 4.80
CA LYS A 3 8.11 -15.63 6.21
C LYS A 3 9.19 -14.55 6.38
N ASP A 4 9.02 -13.42 5.70
CA ASP A 4 9.97 -12.32 5.82
C ASP A 4 9.58 -11.50 7.05
N PHE A 5 9.84 -12.08 8.23
CA PHE A 5 9.67 -11.39 9.49
C PHE A 5 10.70 -10.28 9.60
N VAL A 6 10.28 -9.08 9.98
CA VAL A 6 11.20 -7.98 10.26
C VAL A 6 11.66 -8.13 11.71
N SER A 7 12.97 -8.30 11.90
CA SER A 7 13.60 -8.30 13.22
C SER A 7 14.19 -6.92 13.50
N SER A 8 13.82 -6.32 14.62
CA SER A 8 14.45 -5.08 15.11
C SER A 8 14.67 -5.15 16.63
N GLY A 9 15.91 -4.93 17.08
CA GLY A 9 16.28 -4.99 18.49
C GLY A 9 15.94 -6.33 19.16
N ARG A 10 14.86 -6.36 19.95
CA ARG A 10 14.34 -7.55 20.65
C ARG A 10 12.95 -8.01 20.13
N ALA A 11 12.47 -7.45 19.03
CA ALA A 11 11.15 -7.73 18.48
C ALA A 11 11.24 -8.37 17.10
N VAL A 12 10.39 -9.38 16.87
CA VAL A 12 10.16 -10.00 15.56
C VAL A 12 8.71 -9.71 15.20
N SER A 13 8.49 -8.97 14.12
CA SER A 13 7.14 -8.52 13.73
C SER A 13 6.78 -8.96 12.32
N ASP A 14 5.53 -9.38 12.17
CA ASP A 14 4.82 -9.53 10.90
C ASP A 14 3.65 -8.52 10.92
N MET A 15 3.76 -7.47 10.11
CA MET A 15 2.73 -6.42 10.05
C MET A 15 1.98 -6.53 8.73
N LYS A 16 0.68 -6.83 8.83
CA LYS A 16 -0.24 -6.89 7.69
C LYS A 16 -1.31 -5.83 7.88
N ALA A 17 -1.49 -4.99 6.87
CA ALA A 17 -2.50 -3.94 6.87
C ALA A 17 -3.24 -3.89 5.54
N HIS A 18 -4.56 -3.70 5.62
CA HIS A 18 -5.39 -3.39 4.45
C HIS A 18 -5.74 -1.90 4.50
N LEU A 19 -5.16 -1.13 3.59
CA LEU A 19 -5.42 0.30 3.47
C LEU A 19 -6.42 0.54 2.33
N VAL A 20 -7.54 1.18 2.64
CA VAL A 20 -8.54 1.61 1.66
C VAL A 20 -8.70 3.11 1.76
N LEU A 21 -8.43 3.81 0.66
CA LEU A 21 -8.50 5.27 0.58
C LEU A 21 -9.55 5.68 -0.45
N VAL A 22 -10.12 6.86 -0.26
CA VAL A 22 -11.11 7.42 -1.17
C VAL A 22 -10.78 8.87 -1.49
N THR A 23 -11.18 9.31 -2.68
CA THR A 23 -11.02 10.70 -3.11
C THR A 23 -11.85 11.64 -2.24
N LYS A 24 -11.40 12.90 -2.16
CA LYS A 24 -12.17 13.96 -1.51
C LYS A 24 -13.55 14.06 -2.16
N TYR A 25 -14.60 14.04 -1.33
CA TYR A 25 -16.00 14.01 -1.77
C TYR A 25 -16.41 12.78 -2.59
N ARG A 26 -15.62 11.69 -2.58
CA ARG A 26 -15.87 10.45 -3.34
C ARG A 26 -16.10 10.66 -4.83
N LYS A 27 -15.50 11.72 -5.40
CA LYS A 27 -15.60 11.99 -6.84
C LYS A 27 -14.82 10.93 -7.63
N LYS A 28 -15.38 10.49 -8.75
CA LYS A 28 -14.74 9.53 -9.68
C LYS A 28 -13.70 10.24 -10.56
N VAL A 29 -12.59 10.65 -9.92
CA VAL A 29 -11.50 11.38 -10.59
C VAL A 29 -10.25 10.52 -10.81
N ILE A 30 -10.24 9.29 -10.30
CA ILE A 30 -9.14 8.35 -10.56
C ILE A 30 -9.32 7.83 -11.99
N ASP A 31 -8.37 8.16 -12.86
CA ASP A 31 -8.32 7.70 -14.24
C ASP A 31 -7.21 6.67 -14.48
N ARG A 32 -7.10 6.18 -15.71
CA ARG A 32 -6.13 5.13 -16.08
C ARG A 32 -4.68 5.63 -16.05
N GLU A 33 -4.44 6.90 -16.35
CA GLU A 33 -3.09 7.46 -16.38
C GLU A 33 -2.55 7.66 -14.96
N MET A 34 -3.40 8.16 -14.06
CA MET A 34 -3.12 8.24 -12.63
C MET A 34 -2.83 6.86 -12.03
N LEU A 35 -3.60 5.83 -12.40
CA LEU A 35 -3.36 4.45 -11.95
C LEU A 35 -2.01 3.90 -12.45
N LYS A 36 -1.63 4.20 -13.70
CA LYS A 36 -0.34 3.80 -14.26
C LYS A 36 0.81 4.41 -13.46
N ARG A 37 0.77 5.73 -13.25
CA ARG A 37 1.76 6.45 -12.44
C ARG A 37 1.80 5.96 -10.99
N LEU A 38 0.67 5.57 -10.42
CA LEU A 38 0.61 5.04 -9.06
C LEU A 38 1.34 3.69 -8.96
N GLY A 39 1.22 2.84 -10.00
CA GLY A 39 2.01 1.61 -10.14
C GLY A 39 3.52 1.89 -10.17
N ASP A 40 3.95 2.86 -11.00
CA ASP A 40 5.36 3.23 -11.13
C ASP A 40 6.00 3.77 -9.81
N ILE A 41 5.19 4.25 -8.85
CA ILE A 41 5.67 4.73 -7.54
C ILE A 41 5.75 3.60 -6.51
N LEU A 42 4.95 2.54 -6.69
CA LEU A 42 4.84 1.40 -5.77
C LEU A 42 5.88 0.31 -6.06
N ASP A 43 6.36 0.22 -7.30
CA ASP A 43 7.45 -0.66 -7.73
C ASP A 43 8.84 -0.08 -7.39
#